data_AF-D3F2H5-F1
#
_entry.id   AF-D3F2H5-F1
#
_cell.length_a   1.000
_cell.length_b   1.000
_cell.length_c   1.000
_cell.angle_alpha   90.00
_cell.angle_beta   90.00
_cell.angle_gamma   90.00
#
_symmetry.space_group_name_H-M   'P 1'
#
loop_
_entity.id
_entity.type
_entity.pdbx_description
1 polymer ?
#
loop_
_entity_poly.entity_id
_entity_poly.type
_entity_poly.pdbx_seq_one_letter_code
_entity_poly.pdbx_strand_id
1 'polypeptide(L)'
;MTDVVRLETVAELDDEAGAAAAAGAAGAAGAAGAAGAAGAAGAAGAAAALSVRVRHDAVLADGRRLPLLDDRGWSTSPGGSARGAGAAPSIEEVEATARTVVGPDEPFGGRTQEQMAADHWQHLADTLRHAGITADPHTLARLPHTVVLGERLRARAGL
;
A
#
# COMPACT_ATOMS: atom_id res chain seq x y z
N MET A 1 25.13 14.35 16.39
CA MET A 1 23.78 14.75 15.95
C MET A 1 23.49 13.89 14.74
N THR A 2 22.46 13.04 14.80
CA THR A 2 22.16 12.13 13.70
C THR A 2 21.02 12.74 12.90
N ASP A 3 21.29 13.11 11.65
CA ASP A 3 20.31 13.72 10.75
C ASP A 3 19.61 12.65 9.89
N VAL A 4 18.38 12.95 9.45
CA VAL A 4 17.66 12.15 8.46
C VAL A 4 18.17 12.53 7.07
N VAL A 5 18.62 11.55 6.29
CA VAL A 5 19.20 11.77 4.95
C VAL A 5 18.23 11.44 3.82
N ARG A 6 17.27 10.55 4.04
CA ARG A 6 16.21 10.22 3.09
C ARG A 6 15.02 9.56 3.80
N LEU A 7 13.89 9.54 3.11
CA LEU A 7 12.72 8.76 3.47
C LEU A 7 12.62 7.52 2.59
N GLU A 8 12.34 6.37 3.19
CA GLU A 8 12.23 5.10 2.49
C GLU A 8 10.86 4.48 2.79
N THR A 9 10.10 4.16 1.75
CA THR A 9 8.82 3.45 1.88
C THR A 9 9.00 2.03 1.37
N VAL A 10 8.79 1.05 2.24
CA VAL A 10 8.82 -0.37 1.89
C VAL A 10 7.38 -0.85 1.70
N ALA A 11 7.07 -1.37 0.51
CA ALA A 11 5.76 -1.93 0.19
C ALA A 11 5.88 -3.45 -0.01
N GLU A 12 5.09 -4.21 0.75
CA GLU A 12 5.11 -5.68 0.77
C GLU A 12 3.70 -6.24 0.55
N LEU A 13 3.63 -7.41 -0.08
CA LEU A 13 2.36 -8.15 -0.15
C LEU A 13 2.01 -8.68 1.23
N ASP A 14 0.80 -8.37 1.66
CA ASP A 14 0.21 -8.90 2.89
C ASP A 14 -0.56 -10.18 2.49
N ASP A 15 -0.04 -11.35 2.91
CA ASP A 15 -0.57 -12.66 2.50
C ASP A 15 -1.95 -13.01 3.11
N GLU A 16 -2.50 -12.15 3.96
CA GLU A 16 -3.82 -12.35 4.60
C GLU A 16 -5.00 -12.29 3.60
N ALA A 17 -4.74 -12.00 2.31
CA ALA A 17 -5.75 -12.11 1.25
C ALA A 17 -5.90 -13.55 0.69
N GLY A 18 -5.02 -14.48 1.06
CA GLY A 18 -5.02 -15.86 0.53
C GLY A 18 -5.87 -16.88 1.29
N ALA A 19 -6.19 -16.63 2.58
CA ALA A 19 -6.85 -17.64 3.42
C ALA A 19 -8.39 -17.49 3.49
N ALA A 20 -8.94 -16.30 3.22
CA ALA A 20 -10.39 -16.06 3.32
C ALA A 20 -11.21 -16.46 2.08
N ALA A 21 -10.58 -16.96 1.01
CA ALA A 21 -11.27 -17.47 -0.17
C ALA A 21 -11.62 -18.98 -0.09
N ALA A 22 -11.26 -19.65 1.02
CA ALA A 22 -11.50 -21.08 1.22
C ALA A 22 -12.34 -21.38 2.48
N ALA A 23 -13.32 -20.54 2.81
CA ALA A 23 -14.36 -20.91 3.79
C ALA A 23 -15.65 -20.13 3.53
N GLY A 24 -16.64 -20.77 2.92
CA GLY A 24 -18.04 -20.32 3.02
C GLY A 24 -18.82 -20.14 1.71
N ALA A 25 -18.76 -21.10 0.80
CA ALA A 25 -19.87 -21.32 -0.14
C ALA A 25 -20.54 -22.67 0.19
N ALA A 26 -21.27 -22.71 1.31
CA ALA A 26 -22.25 -23.77 1.57
C ALA A 26 -23.62 -23.27 1.04
N GLY A 27 -24.16 -23.96 0.04
CA GLY A 27 -25.47 -23.71 -0.58
C GLY A 27 -26.65 -23.99 0.37
N ALA A 28 -27.91 -24.03 -0.03
CA ALA A 28 -28.63 -23.79 -1.28
C ALA A 28 -30.15 -23.85 -0.94
N ALA A 29 -31.00 -23.20 -1.75
CA ALA A 29 -32.36 -23.62 -2.19
C ALA A 29 -33.15 -22.37 -2.63
N GLY A 30 -33.84 -22.26 -3.77
CA GLY A 30 -34.14 -23.05 -4.99
C GLY A 30 -34.77 -22.05 -6.00
N ALA A 31 -35.17 -22.33 -7.23
CA ALA A 31 -35.30 -23.53 -8.03
C ALA A 31 -35.43 -23.13 -9.53
N ALA A 32 -35.13 -24.13 -10.39
CA ALA A 32 -35.65 -24.38 -11.75
C ALA A 32 -35.17 -23.52 -12.96
N GLY A 33 -34.56 -24.21 -13.95
CA GLY A 33 -34.60 -23.79 -15.35
C GLY A 33 -33.47 -24.23 -16.28
N ALA A 34 -33.51 -25.48 -16.77
CA ALA A 34 -33.04 -26.02 -18.07
C ALA A 34 -31.63 -25.71 -18.67
N ALA A 35 -30.81 -26.77 -18.68
CA ALA A 35 -30.01 -27.36 -19.78
C ALA A 35 -29.14 -26.51 -20.74
N GLY A 36 -27.83 -26.79 -20.75
CA GLY A 36 -26.94 -26.52 -21.90
C GLY A 36 -25.44 -26.74 -21.65
N ALA A 37 -24.95 -27.93 -22.05
CA ALA A 37 -23.58 -28.29 -22.48
C ALA A 37 -22.34 -28.14 -21.54
N ALA A 38 -21.55 -29.22 -21.56
CA ALA A 38 -20.30 -29.44 -20.85
C ALA A 38 -19.07 -28.79 -21.52
N GLY A 39 -18.05 -28.49 -20.70
CA GLY A 39 -16.66 -28.68 -21.11
C GLY A 39 -15.72 -27.48 -21.00
N ALA A 40 -14.95 -27.46 -19.91
CA ALA A 40 -13.58 -26.94 -19.78
C ALA A 40 -13.29 -25.44 -20.02
N ALA A 41 -13.25 -24.69 -18.90
CA ALA A 41 -12.25 -23.66 -18.68
C ALA A 41 -11.88 -23.65 -17.18
N GLY A 42 -10.99 -24.57 -16.79
CA GLY A 42 -10.31 -24.49 -15.51
C GLY A 42 -9.48 -23.21 -15.46
N ALA A 43 -9.63 -22.47 -14.36
CA ALA A 43 -8.75 -21.38 -13.92
C ALA A 43 -8.37 -20.32 -14.98
N ALA A 44 -9.36 -19.66 -15.58
CA ALA A 44 -9.12 -18.30 -16.06
C ALA A 44 -8.90 -17.42 -14.82
N GLY A 45 -7.63 -17.06 -14.57
CA GLY A 45 -7.12 -16.49 -13.34
C GLY A 45 -8.08 -15.53 -12.66
N ALA A 46 -8.67 -15.98 -11.55
CA ALA A 46 -9.35 -15.08 -10.65
C ALA A 46 -8.37 -13.95 -10.33
N ALA A 47 -8.76 -12.71 -10.64
CA ALA A 47 -8.01 -11.52 -10.26
C ALA A 47 -7.87 -11.55 -8.74
N ALA A 48 -6.80 -12.17 -8.22
CA ALA A 48 -6.65 -12.35 -6.79
C ALA A 48 -6.62 -10.96 -6.12
N ALA A 49 -7.41 -10.80 -5.07
CA ALA A 49 -7.39 -9.61 -4.24
C ALA A 49 -5.94 -9.32 -3.84
N LEU A 50 -5.52 -8.06 -3.96
CA LEU A 50 -4.18 -7.63 -3.58
C LEU A 50 -4.29 -6.95 -2.23
N SER A 51 -3.53 -7.38 -1.23
CA SER A 51 -3.34 -6.61 0.00
C SER A 51 -1.87 -6.21 0.07
N VAL A 52 -1.63 -4.92 0.31
CA VAL A 52 -0.27 -4.35 0.39
C VAL A 52 -0.12 -3.62 1.71
N ARG A 53 0.87 -4.02 2.49
CA ARG A 53 1.30 -3.29 3.68
C ARG A 53 2.44 -2.36 3.32
N VAL A 54 2.43 -1.18 3.93
CA VAL A 54 3.41 -0.13 3.66
C VAL A 54 4.03 0.33 4.96
N ARG A 55 5.35 0.28 5.02
CA ARG A 55 6.13 0.88 6.11
C ARG A 55 6.89 2.09 5.58
N HIS A 56 6.82 3.20 6.29
CA HIS A 56 7.56 4.42 6.02
C HIS A 56 8.65 4.61 7.07
N ASP A 57 9.90 4.62 6.65
CA ASP A 57 11.08 4.70 7.50
C ASP A 57 11.86 5.99 7.21
N ALA A 58 12.38 6.63 8.27
CA ALA A 58 13.41 7.66 8.16
C ALA A 58 14.78 6.98 8.16
N VAL A 59 15.58 7.22 7.12
CA VAL A 59 16.96 6.74 7.06
C VAL A 59 17.88 7.82 7.61
N LEU A 60 18.64 7.44 8.63
CA LEU A 60 19.56 8.29 9.34
C LEU A 60 20.95 8.28 8.68
N ALA A 61 21.74 9.33 8.93
CA ALA A 61 23.11 9.44 8.44
C ALA A 61 24.04 8.32 8.94
N ASP A 62 23.71 7.69 10.08
CA ASP A 62 24.42 6.54 10.63
C ASP A 62 23.99 5.19 10.03
N GLY A 63 23.10 5.22 9.02
CA GLY A 63 22.58 4.05 8.33
C GLY A 63 21.43 3.34 9.05
N ARG A 64 21.06 3.77 10.27
CA ARG A 64 19.89 3.24 10.97
C ARG A 64 18.60 3.69 10.28
N ARG A 65 17.55 2.91 10.47
CA ARG A 65 16.21 3.18 9.97
C ARG A 65 15.27 3.30 11.17
N LEU A 66 14.50 4.36 11.23
CA LEU A 66 13.48 4.55 12.25
C LEU A 66 12.10 4.50 11.60
N PRO A 67 11.20 3.62 12.07
CA PRO A 67 9.84 3.59 11.56
C PRO A 67 9.12 4.89 11.92
N LEU A 68 8.51 5.50 10.91
CA LEU A 68 7.64 6.67 11.06
C LEU A 68 6.18 6.27 11.02
N LEU A 69 5.82 5.39 10.08
CA LEU A 69 4.48 4.82 9.89
C LEU A 69 4.63 3.32 9.56
N ASP A 70 3.94 2.44 10.28
CA ASP A 70 3.98 0.98 10.07
C ASP A 70 2.57 0.33 9.99
N ASP A 71 1.55 1.16 10.14
CA ASP A 71 0.12 0.84 10.14
C ASP A 71 -0.55 1.11 8.79
N ARG A 72 0.21 1.56 7.79
CA ARG A 72 -0.29 1.97 6.48
C ARG A 72 -0.36 0.79 5.51
N GLY A 73 -1.30 0.88 4.56
CA GLY A 73 -1.53 -0.15 3.55
C GLY A 73 -2.77 0.12 2.73
N TRP A 74 -2.97 -0.69 1.70
CA TRP A 74 -4.20 -0.68 0.91
C TRP A 74 -4.52 -2.08 0.40
N SER A 75 -5.79 -2.32 0.09
CA SER A 75 -6.24 -3.54 -0.56
C SER A 75 -7.02 -3.21 -1.82
N THR A 76 -6.86 -4.02 -2.87
CA THR A 76 -7.68 -3.95 -4.09
C THR A 76 -8.56 -5.18 -4.21
N SER A 77 -9.84 -4.95 -4.50
CA SER A 77 -10.80 -6.01 -4.71
C SER A 77 -10.70 -6.59 -6.13
N PRO A 78 -10.99 -7.89 -6.31
CA PRO A 78 -11.14 -8.51 -7.63
C PRO A 78 -12.15 -7.72 -8.48
N GLY A 79 -11.74 -7.24 -9.66
CA GLY A 79 -12.63 -6.54 -10.60
C GLY A 79 -12.75 -5.02 -10.43
N GLY A 80 -12.01 -4.41 -9.50
CA GLY A 80 -12.02 -2.95 -9.27
C GLY A 80 -11.05 -2.13 -10.15
N SER A 81 -10.23 -2.78 -10.98
CA SER A 81 -9.30 -2.08 -11.88
C SER A 81 -9.99 -1.68 -13.19
N ALA A 82 -9.91 -0.40 -13.55
CA ALA A 82 -10.32 0.11 -14.86
C ALA A 82 -9.56 -0.55 -16.03
N ARG A 83 -8.47 -1.27 -15.75
CA ARG A 83 -7.65 -1.99 -16.74
C ARG A 83 -8.23 -3.36 -17.15
N GLY A 84 -9.44 -3.68 -16.73
CA GLY A 84 -10.09 -4.97 -17.01
C GLY A 84 -9.76 -6.02 -15.95
N ALA A 85 -10.67 -6.98 -15.78
CA ALA A 85 -10.59 -8.02 -14.77
C ALA A 85 -9.30 -8.84 -14.92
N GLY A 86 -8.35 -8.70 -13.98
CA GLY A 86 -7.18 -9.59 -13.86
C GLY A 86 -5.81 -8.96 -14.12
N ALA A 87 -5.73 -7.73 -14.61
CA ALA A 87 -4.44 -7.06 -14.79
C ALA A 87 -3.79 -6.77 -13.42
N ALA A 88 -2.57 -7.27 -13.22
CA ALA A 88 -1.75 -6.88 -12.07
C ALA A 88 -1.42 -5.39 -12.16
N PRO A 89 -1.37 -4.66 -11.04
CA PRO A 89 -0.89 -3.28 -11.07
C PRO A 89 0.57 -3.24 -11.53
N SER A 90 0.90 -2.26 -12.36
CA SER A 90 2.27 -2.00 -12.76
C SER A 90 3.08 -1.48 -11.57
N ILE A 91 4.40 -1.68 -11.61
CA ILE A 91 5.30 -1.17 -10.56
C ILE A 91 5.13 0.33 -10.32
N GLU A 92 5.03 1.11 -11.39
CA GLU A 92 4.81 2.55 -11.30
C GLU A 92 3.50 2.89 -10.57
N GLU A 93 2.44 2.12 -10.77
CA GLU A 93 1.16 2.31 -10.07
C GLU A 93 1.28 1.96 -8.58
N VAL A 94 1.98 0.87 -8.26
CA VAL A 94 2.23 0.47 -6.88
C VAL A 94 3.09 1.51 -6.16
N GLU A 95 4.13 2.04 -6.82
CA GLU A 95 4.96 3.12 -6.26
C GLU A 95 4.18 4.41 -6.05
N ALA A 96 3.38 4.81 -7.03
CA ALA A 96 2.52 5.98 -6.91
C ALA A 96 1.50 5.83 -5.77
N THR A 97 0.87 4.65 -5.66
CA THR A 97 -0.08 4.35 -4.58
C THR A 97 0.60 4.32 -3.22
N ALA A 98 1.78 3.71 -3.11
CA ALA A 98 2.55 3.70 -1.88
C ALA A 98 2.91 5.12 -1.41
N ARG A 99 3.30 6.02 -2.33
CA ARG A 99 3.57 7.43 -2.02
C ARG A 99 2.33 8.18 -1.56
N THR A 100 1.18 7.92 -2.18
CA THR A 100 -0.10 8.50 -1.74
C THR A 100 -0.48 8.03 -0.34
N VAL A 101 -0.32 6.73 -0.06
CA VAL A 101 -0.73 6.11 1.22
C VAL A 101 0.14 6.56 2.41
N VAL A 102 1.44 6.82 2.19
CA VAL A 102 2.32 7.39 3.22
C VAL A 102 2.35 8.91 3.22
N GLY A 103 1.68 9.56 2.27
CA GLY A 103 1.68 11.00 2.10
C GLY A 103 0.67 11.70 3.02
N PRO A 104 0.54 13.02 2.89
CA PRO A 104 -0.50 13.79 3.58
C PRO A 104 -1.90 13.24 3.29
N ASP A 105 -2.73 13.17 4.33
CA ASP A 105 -4.12 12.73 4.16
C ASP A 105 -4.92 13.74 3.30
N GLU A 106 -5.98 13.26 2.64
CA GLU A 106 -6.87 14.06 1.80
C GLU A 106 -7.60 15.15 2.62
N PRO A 107 -7.89 16.34 2.06
CA PRO A 107 -8.44 17.42 2.85
C PRO A 107 -9.87 17.09 3.26
N PHE A 108 -10.20 17.36 4.51
CA PHE A 108 -11.53 17.17 5.06
C PHE A 108 -11.95 18.39 5.89
N GLY A 109 -13.26 18.53 6.14
CA GLY A 109 -13.78 19.56 7.06
C GLY A 109 -13.41 21.00 6.66
N GLY A 110 -13.29 21.30 5.36
CA GLY A 110 -12.91 22.62 4.86
C GLY A 110 -11.41 22.95 4.94
N ARG A 111 -10.57 21.99 5.31
CA ARG A 111 -9.11 22.15 5.29
C ARG A 111 -8.57 22.15 3.86
N THR A 112 -7.40 22.74 3.67
CA THR A 112 -6.67 22.72 2.40
C THR A 112 -5.63 21.61 2.38
N GLN A 113 -5.16 21.24 1.17
CA GLN A 113 -4.05 20.29 1.03
C GLN A 113 -2.77 20.76 1.72
N GLU A 114 -2.51 22.06 1.75
CA GLU A 114 -1.34 22.62 2.41
C GLU A 114 -1.40 22.42 3.93
N GLN A 115 -2.58 22.60 4.53
CA GLN A 115 -2.78 22.35 5.96
C GLN A 115 -2.59 20.87 6.31
N MET A 116 -3.14 19.97 5.50
CA MET A 116 -2.95 18.54 5.68
C MET A 116 -1.48 18.14 5.54
N ALA A 117 -0.76 18.72 4.57
CA ALA A 117 0.67 18.51 4.41
C ALA A 117 1.47 19.02 5.62
N ALA A 118 1.17 20.21 6.12
CA ALA A 118 1.85 20.77 7.29
C ALA A 118 1.66 19.89 8.53
N ASP A 119 0.41 19.49 8.82
CA ASP A 119 0.08 18.60 9.95
C ASP A 119 0.79 17.24 9.81
N HIS A 120 0.81 16.69 8.60
CA HIS A 120 1.48 15.43 8.28
C HIS A 120 2.99 15.49 8.56
N TRP A 121 3.70 16.47 7.99
CA TRP A 121 5.15 16.60 8.19
C TRP A 121 5.50 16.92 9.64
N GLN A 122 4.65 17.68 10.35
CA GLN A 122 4.83 17.95 11.77
C GLN A 122 4.72 16.66 12.58
N HIS A 123 3.72 15.82 12.30
CA HIS A 123 3.56 14.52 12.95
C HIS A 123 4.79 13.62 12.78
N LEU A 124 5.35 13.52 11.56
CA LEU A 124 6.57 12.73 11.33
C LEU A 124 7.78 13.29 12.10
N ALA A 125 7.92 14.61 12.15
CA ALA A 125 8.96 15.26 12.92
C ALA A 125 8.79 15.06 14.43
N ASP A 126 7.55 15.05 14.94
CA ASP A 126 7.26 14.69 16.32
C ASP A 126 7.70 13.26 16.62
N THR A 127 7.37 12.28 15.77
CA THR A 127 7.80 10.87 15.94
C THR A 127 9.32 10.75 16.03
N LEU A 128 10.06 11.45 15.17
CA LEU A 128 11.53 11.48 15.21
C LEU A 128 12.06 12.13 16.50
N ARG A 129 11.43 13.22 16.96
CA ARG A 129 11.80 13.89 18.20
C ARG A 129 11.59 13.00 19.43
N HIS A 130 10.53 12.21 19.47
CA HIS A 130 10.30 11.22 20.53
C HIS A 130 11.40 10.14 20.57
N ALA A 131 11.97 9.81 19.40
CA ALA A 131 13.13 8.92 19.29
C ALA A 131 14.50 9.62 19.56
N GLY A 132 14.49 10.91 19.94
CA GLY A 132 15.70 11.69 20.23
C GLY A 132 16.40 12.24 19.00
N ILE A 133 15.73 12.26 17.83
CA ILE A 133 16.25 12.80 16.57
C ILE A 133 15.64 14.18 16.32
N THR A 134 16.48 15.20 16.23
CA THR A 134 16.04 16.54 15.84
C THR A 134 15.75 16.55 14.35
N ALA A 135 14.50 16.78 13.96
CA ALA A 135 14.08 16.88 12.57
C ALA A 135 13.16 18.08 12.37
N ASP A 136 13.41 18.84 11.30
CA ASP A 136 12.57 19.95 10.86
C ASP A 136 11.52 19.47 9.84
N PRO A 137 10.21 19.73 10.06
CA PRO A 137 9.14 19.27 9.16
C PRO A 137 9.35 19.69 7.70
N HIS A 138 9.77 20.93 7.47
CA HIS A 138 9.98 21.45 6.11
C HIS A 138 11.17 20.78 5.42
N THR A 139 12.20 20.42 6.19
CA THR A 139 13.37 19.69 5.70
C THR A 139 13.01 18.27 5.35
N LEU A 140 12.24 17.57 6.20
CA LEU A 140 11.71 16.23 5.91
C LEU A 140 10.92 16.19 4.60
N ALA A 141 10.07 17.20 4.36
CA ALA A 141 9.27 17.31 3.14
C ALA A 141 10.10 17.44 1.85
N ARG A 142 11.37 17.86 1.96
CA ARG A 142 12.31 18.02 0.82
C ARG A 142 13.31 16.88 0.70
N LEU A 143 13.32 15.94 1.63
CA LEU A 143 14.25 14.82 1.56
C LEU A 143 13.92 13.91 0.37
N PRO A 144 14.93 13.25 -0.22
CA PRO A 144 14.69 12.23 -1.21
C PRO A 144 13.76 11.14 -0.65
N HIS A 145 12.73 10.77 -1.41
CA HIS A 145 11.80 9.70 -1.08
C HIS A 145 11.99 8.53 -2.04
N THR A 146 12.44 7.40 -1.51
CA THR A 146 12.61 6.16 -2.27
C THR A 146 11.53 5.15 -1.90
N VAL A 147 10.96 4.46 -2.89
CA VAL A 147 10.04 3.35 -2.67
C VAL A 147 10.75 2.04 -2.98
N VAL A 148 10.68 1.08 -2.07
CA VAL A 148 11.28 -0.25 -2.18
C VAL A 148 10.14 -1.27 -2.20
N LEU A 149 10.04 -2.01 -3.30
CA LEU A 149 9.05 -3.06 -3.48
C LEU A 149 9.63 -4.40 -3.04
N GLY A 150 8.91 -5.14 -2.20
CA GLY A 150 9.27 -6.51 -1.82
C GLY A 150 9.26 -7.45 -3.04
N GLU A 151 10.06 -8.52 -2.98
CA GLU A 151 10.25 -9.46 -4.10
C GLU A 151 8.93 -10.06 -4.60
N ARG A 152 8.03 -10.41 -3.68
CA ARG A 152 6.72 -11.00 -4.04
C ARG A 152 5.83 -10.02 -4.77
N LEU A 153 5.88 -8.74 -4.40
CA LEU A 153 5.14 -7.66 -5.06
C LEU A 153 5.68 -7.40 -6.47
N ARG A 154 7.01 -7.45 -6.62
CA ARG A 154 7.69 -7.39 -7.93
C ARG A 154 7.30 -8.57 -8.82
N ALA A 155 7.36 -9.79 -8.30
CA ALA A 155 6.95 -11.00 -9.03
C ALA A 155 5.49 -10.92 -9.49
N ARG A 156 4.60 -10.37 -8.65
CA ARG A 156 3.18 -10.19 -9.00
C ARG A 156 2.96 -9.10 -10.06
N ALA A 157 3.80 -8.07 -10.08
CA ALA A 157 3.80 -6.99 -11.06
C ALA A 157 4.56 -7.33 -12.36
N GLY A 158 5.19 -8.51 -12.45
CA GLY A 158 5.83 -9.03 -13.66
C GLY A 158 7.35 -8.78 -13.77
N LEU A 159 8.06 -8.68 -12.64
CA LEU A 159 9.54 -8.69 -12.58
C LEU A 159 10.11 -10.04 -12.12
#